data_AF-A0A420A3S3-F1
#
_entry.id   AF-A0A420A3S3-F1
#
_cell.length_a   1.000
_cell.length_b   1.000
_cell.length_c   1.000
_cell.angle_alpha   90.00
_cell.angle_beta   90.00
_cell.angle_gamma   90.00
#
_symmetry.space_group_name_H-M   'P 1'
#
loop_
_entity.id
_entity.type
_entity.pdbx_description
1 polymer ?
#
loop_
_entity_poly.entity_id
_entity_poly.type
_entity_poly.pdbx_seq_one_letter_code
_entity_poly.pdbx_strand_id
1 'polypeptide(L)'
;MKKIVFAALSMVVLAASSSAFAEGKTRAQVYHELIEAQQNGLDFITDSSYPDVNPVFAQQVEHQKEALAAKAAAASHVASGSVAVDGVN
;
A
#
# COMPACT_ATOMS: atom_id res chain seq x y z
N MET A 1 34.39 10.09 39.91
CA MET A 1 33.17 9.25 39.77
C MET A 1 32.11 9.83 38.82
N LYS A 2 31.79 11.14 38.85
CA LYS A 2 30.78 11.75 37.93
C LYS A 2 31.13 11.72 36.43
N LYS A 3 32.41 11.75 36.05
CA LYS A 3 32.86 11.78 34.64
C LYS A 3 32.71 10.43 33.92
N ILE A 4 32.72 9.33 34.67
CA ILE A 4 32.59 7.96 34.14
C ILE A 4 31.13 7.70 33.74
N VAL A 5 30.18 8.26 34.49
CA VAL A 5 28.75 8.18 34.18
C VAL A 5 28.42 8.88 32.85
N PHE A 6 29.05 10.03 32.58
CA PHE A 6 28.90 10.73 31.30
C PHE A 6 29.48 9.96 30.12
N ALA A 7 30.63 9.30 30.29
CA ALA A 7 31.24 8.50 29.23
C ALA A 7 30.38 7.26 28.88
N ALA A 8 29.86 6.56 29.90
CA ALA A 8 28.97 5.42 29.72
C ALA A 8 27.64 5.81 29.04
N LEU A 9 27.08 6.96 29.41
CA LEU A 9 25.85 7.46 28.80
C LEU A 9 26.04 7.82 27.31
N SER A 10 27.20 8.37 26.93
CA SER A 10 27.48 8.70 25.52
C SER A 10 27.62 7.47 24.62
N MET A 11 28.12 6.36 25.16
CA MET A 11 28.35 5.13 24.39
C MET A 11 27.03 4.38 24.09
N VAL A 12 26.03 4.49 24.98
CA VAL A 12 24.67 3.96 24.76
C VAL A 12 23.94 4.71 23.65
N VAL A 13 24.09 6.04 23.57
CA VAL A 13 23.48 6.86 22.52
C VAL A 13 24.11 6.57 21.15
N LEU A 14 25.42 6.31 21.10
CA LEU A 14 26.11 5.95 19.86
C LEU A 14 25.72 4.55 19.33
N ALA A 15 25.51 3.59 20.24
CA ALA A 15 25.03 2.25 19.87
C ALA A 15 23.57 2.25 19.35
N ALA A 16 22.72 3.15 19.84
CA ALA A 16 21.36 3.35 19.33
C ALA A 16 21.31 4.05 17.96
N SER A 17 22.43 4.63 17.50
CA SER A 17 22.50 5.37 16.23
C SER A 17 22.80 4.49 15.00
N SER A 18 22.92 3.17 15.18
CA SER A 18 23.44 2.25 14.15
C SER A 18 22.39 1.26 13.64
N SER A 19 21.29 1.76 13.07
CA SER A 19 20.41 0.94 12.22
C SER A 19 19.42 1.78 11.43
N ALA A 20 19.91 2.63 10.53
CA ALA A 20 19.13 2.97 9.34
C ALA A 20 19.19 1.78 8.36
N PHE A 21 18.79 0.59 8.81
CA PHE A 21 18.50 -0.48 7.88
C PHE A 21 17.22 -0.04 7.16
N ALA A 22 17.31 0.12 5.85
CA ALA A 22 16.12 0.16 5.02
C ALA A 22 15.49 -1.23 5.12
N GLU A 23 14.63 -1.42 6.14
CA GLU A 23 13.80 -2.60 6.26
C GLU A 23 12.86 -2.58 5.08
N GLY A 24 13.27 -3.26 4.01
CA GLY A 24 12.51 -3.33 2.77
C GLY A 24 11.18 -4.01 3.07
N LYS A 25 10.10 -3.46 2.52
CA LYS A 25 8.78 -4.08 2.61
C LYS A 25 8.83 -5.50 2.06
N THR A 26 8.20 -6.43 2.76
CA THR A 26 8.04 -7.79 2.22
C THR A 26 7.16 -7.72 0.97
N ARG A 27 7.27 -8.71 0.07
CA ARG A 27 6.42 -8.76 -1.14
C ARG A 27 4.93 -8.69 -0.79
N ALA A 28 4.51 -9.39 0.26
CA ALA A 28 3.13 -9.36 0.74
C ALA A 28 2.69 -7.95 1.17
N GLN A 29 3.55 -7.20 1.87
CA GLN A 29 3.26 -5.82 2.27
C GLN A 29 3.15 -4.89 1.07
N VAL A 30 4.05 -5.04 0.07
CA VAL A 30 3.99 -4.24 -1.17
C VAL A 30 2.70 -4.52 -1.92
N TYR A 31 2.28 -5.78 -2.03
CA TYR A 31 1.01 -6.10 -2.68
C TYR A 31 -0.18 -5.46 -1.97
N HIS A 32 -0.21 -5.51 -0.63
CA HIS A 32 -1.27 -4.88 0.14
C HIS A 32 -1.32 -3.37 -0.11
N GLU A 33 -0.18 -2.70 -0.04
CA GLU A 33 -0.06 -1.26 -0.30
C GLU A 33 -0.47 -0.89 -1.73
N LEU A 34 -0.13 -1.70 -2.73
CA LEU A 34 -0.54 -1.45 -4.11
C LEU A 34 -2.06 -1.58 -4.29
N ILE A 35 -2.69 -2.55 -3.61
CA ILE A 35 -4.16 -2.68 -3.60
C ILE A 35 -4.79 -1.45 -2.95
N GLU A 36 -4.26 -1.02 -1.80
CA GLU A 36 -4.75 0.19 -1.12
C GLU A 36 -4.55 1.44 -1.99
N ALA A 37 -3.39 1.60 -2.62
CA ALA A 37 -3.10 2.74 -3.49
C ALA A 37 -4.07 2.80 -4.68
N GLN A 38 -4.35 1.64 -5.29
CA GLN A 38 -5.35 1.53 -6.35
C GLN A 38 -6.77 1.84 -5.86
N GLN A 39 -7.17 1.35 -4.68
CA GLN A 39 -8.47 1.68 -4.09
C GLN A 39 -8.59 3.18 -3.78
N ASN A 40 -7.48 3.84 -3.44
CA ASN A 40 -7.42 5.28 -3.24
C ASN A 40 -7.39 6.07 -4.55
N GLY A 41 -7.22 5.42 -5.70
CA GLY A 41 -7.14 6.05 -7.02
C GLY A 41 -5.78 6.68 -7.31
N LEU A 42 -4.73 6.29 -6.58
CA LEU A 42 -3.36 6.75 -6.81
C LEU A 42 -2.71 6.12 -8.05
N ASP A 43 -3.42 5.23 -8.74
CA ASP A 43 -3.06 4.72 -10.06
C ASP A 43 -3.51 5.66 -11.21
N PHE A 44 -4.18 6.77 -10.90
CA PHE A 44 -4.56 7.79 -11.88
C PHE A 44 -3.40 8.76 -12.18
N ILE A 45 -2.68 8.50 -13.27
CA ILE A 45 -1.47 9.24 -13.65
C ILE A 45 -1.77 10.26 -14.76
N THR A 46 -1.46 11.53 -14.51
CA THR A 46 -1.44 12.61 -15.51
C THR A 46 -0.33 13.61 -15.19
N ASP A 47 0.03 14.50 -16.12
CA ASP A 47 1.11 15.48 -15.94
C ASP A 47 0.94 16.37 -14.69
N SER A 48 -0.30 16.62 -14.27
CA SER A 48 -0.62 17.44 -13.11
C SER A 48 -1.05 16.64 -11.87
N SER A 49 -1.04 15.31 -11.95
CA SER A 49 -1.53 14.39 -10.91
C SER A 49 -0.46 13.35 -10.57
N TYR A 50 0.68 13.82 -10.09
CA TYR A 50 1.70 12.98 -9.47
C TYR A 50 2.44 13.80 -8.38
N PRO A 51 2.70 13.23 -7.20
CA PRO A 51 2.37 11.87 -6.77
C PRO A 51 0.88 11.65 -6.46
N ASP A 52 0.14 12.71 -6.15
CA ASP A 52 -1.27 12.64 -5.77
C ASP A 52 -2.21 13.05 -6.91
N VAL A 53 -3.47 12.62 -6.82
CA VAL A 53 -4.51 13.01 -7.77
C VAL A 53 -4.80 14.51 -7.67
N ASN A 54 -4.75 15.21 -8.81
CA ASN A 54 -5.16 16.61 -8.81
C ASN A 54 -6.67 16.70 -8.52
N PRO A 55 -7.13 17.61 -7.64
CA PRO A 55 -8.54 17.74 -7.28
C PRO A 55 -9.47 17.98 -8.48
N VAL A 56 -8.95 18.54 -9.59
CA VAL A 56 -9.71 18.70 -10.84
C VAL A 56 -10.22 17.35 -11.39
N PHE A 57 -9.49 16.25 -11.15
CA PHE A 57 -9.87 14.93 -11.61
C PHE A 57 -10.57 14.08 -10.54
N ALA A 58 -10.88 14.64 -9.36
CA ALA A 58 -11.48 13.88 -8.26
C ALA A 58 -12.74 13.12 -8.71
N GLN A 59 -13.63 13.78 -9.45
CA GLN A 59 -14.85 13.15 -9.97
C GLN A 59 -14.56 11.99 -10.95
N GLN A 60 -13.56 12.16 -11.81
CA GLN A 60 -13.14 11.14 -12.78
C GLN A 60 -12.55 9.91 -12.07
N VAL A 61 -11.80 10.13 -10.99
CA VAL A 61 -11.22 9.07 -10.17
C VAL A 61 -12.31 8.29 -9.44
N GLU A 62 -13.31 8.97 -8.87
CA GLU A 62 -14.44 8.30 -8.20
C GLU A 62 -15.24 7.41 -9.17
N HIS A 63 -15.56 7.89 -10.37
CA HIS A 63 -16.22 7.05 -11.38
C HIS A 63 -15.39 5.83 -11.80
N GLN A 64 -14.05 5.96 -11.85
CA GLN A 64 -13.19 4.82 -12.13
C GLN A 64 -13.17 3.81 -10.98
N LYS A 65 -13.14 4.27 -9.71
CA LYS A 65 -13.26 3.39 -8.54
C LYS A 65 -14.56 2.60 -8.56
N GLU A 66 -15.68 3.24 -8.85
CA GLU A 66 -16.99 2.59 -8.97
C GLU A 66 -16.98 1.53 -10.08
N ALA A 67 -16.42 1.84 -11.25
CA ALA A 67 -16.33 0.90 -12.37
C ALA A 67 -15.41 -0.30 -12.03
N LEU A 68 -14.31 -0.07 -11.31
CA LEU A 68 -13.42 -1.14 -10.85
C LEU A 68 -14.10 -2.02 -9.81
N ALA A 69 -14.83 -1.44 -8.85
CA ALA A 69 -15.62 -2.18 -7.86
C ALA A 69 -16.70 -3.04 -8.53
N ALA A 70 -17.40 -2.49 -9.53
CA ALA A 70 -18.39 -3.23 -10.32
C ALA A 70 -17.76 -4.40 -11.10
N LYS A 71 -16.58 -4.19 -11.70
CA LYS A 71 -15.83 -5.26 -12.38
C LYS A 71 -15.32 -6.33 -11.43
N ALA A 72 -14.88 -5.95 -10.24
CA ALA A 72 -14.44 -6.90 -9.21
C ALA A 72 -15.62 -7.77 -8.74
N ALA A 73 -16.76 -7.14 -8.42
CA ALA A 73 -17.99 -7.87 -8.12
C ALA A 73 -18.44 -8.75 -9.29
N ALA A 74 -18.21 -8.29 -10.54
CA ALA A 74 -18.48 -9.07 -11.72
C ALA A 74 -17.60 -10.34 -11.80
N ALA A 75 -16.30 -10.19 -11.63
CA ALA A 75 -15.37 -11.33 -11.63
C ALA A 75 -15.68 -12.34 -10.52
N SER A 76 -16.08 -11.86 -9.33
CA SER A 76 -16.47 -12.74 -8.22
C SER A 76 -17.71 -13.59 -8.52
N HIS A 77 -18.72 -13.06 -9.23
CA HIS A 77 -19.89 -13.88 -9.60
C HIS A 77 -19.54 -14.92 -10.66
N VAL A 78 -18.65 -14.61 -11.61
CA VAL A 78 -18.20 -15.57 -12.64
C VAL A 78 -17.44 -16.71 -11.98
N ALA A 79 -16.51 -16.40 -11.07
CA ALA A 79 -15.78 -17.41 -10.32
C ALA A 79 -16.72 -18.28 -9.48
N SER A 80 -17.70 -17.69 -8.78
CA SER A 80 -18.65 -18.47 -7.98
C SER A 80 -19.62 -19.30 -8.83
N GLY A 81 -19.97 -18.82 -10.04
CA GLY A 81 -20.76 -19.55 -11.01
C GLY A 81 -20.00 -20.76 -11.58
N SER A 82 -18.71 -20.62 -11.89
CA SER A 82 -17.90 -21.73 -12.42
C SER A 82 -17.73 -22.86 -11.41
N VAL A 83 -17.63 -22.57 -10.11
CA VAL A 83 -17.56 -23.62 -9.07
C VAL A 83 -18.88 -24.42 -8.97
N ALA A 84 -20.02 -23.79 -9.26
CA ALA A 84 -21.32 -24.47 -9.20
C ALA A 84 -21.57 -25.41 -10.39
N VAL A 85 -21.00 -25.14 -11.57
CA VAL A 85 -21.17 -25.99 -12.77
C VAL A 85 -20.20 -27.16 -12.81
N ASP A 86 -19.03 -27.05 -12.16
CA ASP A 86 -17.99 -28.10 -12.15
C ASP A 86 -18.21 -29.15 -11.03
N GLY A 87 -19.19 -28.93 -10.15
CA GLY A 87 -19.58 -29.86 -9.06
C GLY A 87 -20.69 -30.86 -9.42
N VAL A 88 -21.15 -30.86 -10.68
CA VAL A 88 -22.21 -31.77 -11.19
C VAL A 88 -21.64 -32.63 -12.32
N ASN A 89 -20.68 -33.50 -12.01
CA ASN A 89 -20.29 -34.63 -12.85
C ASN A 89 -19.79 -35.79 -11.97
#